data_AF-A0A699R8Q4-F1
#
_entry.id   AF-A0A699R8Q4-F1
#
_cell.length_a   1.000
_cell.length_b   1.000
_cell.length_c   1.000
_cell.angle_alpha   90.00
_cell.angle_beta   90.00
_cell.angle_gamma   90.00
#
_symmetry.space_group_name_H-M   'P 1'
#
loop_
_entity.id
_entity.type
_entity.pdbx_description
1 polymer ?
#
loop_
_entity_poly.entity_id
_entity_poly.type
_entity_poly.pdbx_seq_one_letter_code
_entity_poly.pdbx_strand_id
1 'polypeptide(L)' 'MKGAPECMRISGFMHGINNPELTKRLNEHVPRTMKEMMIATTAFIRGEATAADRVVVYISGYKPTRVVPPIEAAL' A
#
# COMPACT_ATOMS: atom_id res chain seq x y z
N MET A 1 19.13 -15.75 18.61
CA MET A 1 17.72 -15.99 18.21
C MET A 1 17.65 -15.94 16.69
N LYS A 2 17.14 -16.97 16.02
CA LYS A 2 16.73 -16.87 14.61
C LYS A 2 15.27 -16.41 14.62
N GLY A 3 14.95 -15.34 13.89
CA GLY A 3 13.57 -14.87 13.74
C GLY A 3 12.68 -15.91 13.04
N ALA A 4 11.37 -15.64 12.98
CA ALA A 4 10.45 -16.50 12.25
C ALA A 4 10.90 -16.68 10.79
N PRO A 5 10.78 -17.90 10.23
CA PRO A 5 11.03 -18.15 8.81
C PRO A 5 10.25 -17.15 7.93
N GLU A 6 10.84 -16.71 6.82
CA GLU A 6 10.21 -15.73 5.93
C GLU A 6 8.83 -16.19 5.44
N CYS A 7 8.65 -17.49 5.20
CA CYS A 7 7.35 -18.04 4.81
C CYS A 7 6.24 -17.78 5.85
N MET A 8 6.54 -17.85 7.15
CA MET A 8 5.58 -17.55 8.22
C MET A 8 5.27 -16.06 8.30
N ARG A 9 6.28 -15.21 8.07
CA ARG A 9 6.10 -13.75 8.10
C ARG A 9 5.27 -13.27 6.91
N ILE A 10 5.53 -13.82 5.73
CA ILE A 10 4.80 -13.51 4.49
C ILE A 10 3.36 -14.02 4.59
N SER A 11 3.13 -15.24 5.10
CA SER A 11 1.76 -15.76 5.26
C SER A 11 0.95 -14.96 6.27
N GLY A 12 1.56 -14.59 7.40
CA GLY A 12 0.92 -13.74 8.40
C GLY A 12 0.56 -12.36 7.85
N PHE A 13 1.44 -11.76 7.03
CA PHE A 13 1.15 -10.50 6.36
C PHE A 13 0.00 -10.63 5.36
N MET A 14 0.06 -11.62 4.46
CA MET A 14 -0.98 -11.87 3.44
C MET A 14 -2.37 -12.07 4.06
N HIS A 15 -2.45 -12.77 5.20
CA HIS A 15 -3.71 -12.96 5.92
C HIS A 15 -4.28 -11.67 6.50
N GLY A 16 -3.43 -10.70 6.85
CA GLY A 16 -3.84 -9.40 7.40
C GLY A 16 -4.22 -8.34 6.36
N ILE A 17 -4.04 -8.61 5.06
CA ILE A 17 -4.37 -7.65 4.00
C ILE A 17 -5.87 -7.66 3.74
N ASN A 18 -6.53 -6.53 4.00
CA ASN A 18 -7.95 -6.34 3.71
C ASN A 18 -8.24 -5.88 2.26
N ASN A 19 -7.22 -5.47 1.50
CA ASN A 19 -7.38 -5.00 0.12
C ASN A 19 -7.26 -6.20 -0.86
N PRO A 20 -8.36 -6.63 -1.50
CA PRO A 20 -8.36 -7.79 -2.39
C PRO A 20 -7.53 -7.57 -3.67
N GLU A 21 -7.38 -6.34 -4.15
CA GLU A 21 -6.55 -6.05 -5.34
C GLU A 21 -5.06 -6.19 -5.04
N LEU A 22 -4.63 -5.72 -3.86
CA LEU A 22 -3.27 -5.94 -3.38
C LEU A 22 -3.00 -7.43 -3.19
N THR A 23 -3.91 -8.16 -2.55
CA THR A 23 -3.80 -9.61 -2.37
C THR A 23 -3.72 -10.32 -3.72
N LYS A 24 -4.53 -9.93 -4.71
CA LYS A 24 -4.46 -10.49 -6.06
C LYS A 24 -3.09 -10.27 -6.70
N ARG A 25 -2.55 -9.04 -6.67
CA ARG A 25 -1.22 -8.75 -7.25
C ARG A 25 -0.08 -9.51 -6.56
N LEU A 26 -0.12 -9.64 -5.25
CA LEU A 26 0.86 -10.42 -4.50
C LEU A 26 0.74 -11.92 -4.77
N ASN A 27 -0.45 -12.44 -5.11
CA ASN A 27 -0.63 -13.83 -5.53
C ASN A 27 -0.17 -14.08 -6.98
N GLU A 28 -0.33 -13.11 -7.88
CA GLU A 28 0.18 -13.19 -9.25
C GLU A 28 1.72 -13.25 -9.26
N HIS A 29 2.37 -12.52 -8.35
CA HIS A 29 3.82 -12.56 -8.15
C HIS A 29 4.15 -12.78 -6.67
N VAL A 30 4.13 -14.05 -6.26
CA VAL A 30 4.37 -14.44 -4.85
C VAL A 30 5.77 -14.01 -4.40
N PRO A 31 5.88 -13.09 -3.43
CA PRO A 31 7.17 -12.66 -2.89
C PRO A 31 7.87 -13.82 -2.18
N ARG A 32 9.18 -13.95 -2.37
CA ARG A 32 10.00 -14.96 -1.67
C ARG A 32 10.61 -14.42 -0.40
N THR A 33 10.76 -13.11 -0.31
CA THR A 33 11.35 -12.41 0.83
C THR A 33 10.43 -11.32 1.34
N MET A 34 10.60 -10.93 2.61
CA MET A 34 9.89 -9.79 3.18
C MET A 34 10.20 -8.48 2.44
N LYS A 35 11.42 -8.35 1.90
CA LYS A 35 11.87 -7.16 1.17
C LYS A 35 11.12 -7.01 -0.15
N GLU A 36 11.00 -8.09 -0.93
CA GLU A 36 10.21 -8.10 -2.17
C GLU A 36 8.75 -7.75 -1.90
N MET A 37 8.16 -8.33 -0.85
CA MET A 37 6.77 -8.07 -0.45
C MET A 37 6.55 -6.60 -0.07
N MET A 38 7.47 -6.00 0.69
CA MET A 38 7.41 -4.58 1.06
C MET A 38 7.53 -3.66 -0.15
N ILE A 39 8.43 -3.96 -1.09
CA ILE A 39 8.60 -3.17 -2.31
C ILE A 39 7.32 -3.22 -3.14
N ALA A 40 6.76 -4.42 -3.37
CA ALA A 40 5.52 -4.59 -4.12
C ALA A 40 4.33 -3.86 -3.46
N THR A 41 4.19 -3.99 -2.13
CA THR A 41 3.13 -3.31 -1.37
C THR A 41 3.27 -1.79 -1.42
N THR A 42 4.49 -1.27 -1.25
CA THR A 42 4.74 0.18 -1.30
C THR A 42 4.49 0.73 -2.70
N ALA A 43 4.90 0.01 -3.75
CA ALA A 43 4.64 0.39 -5.13
C ALA A 43 3.14 0.40 -5.44
N PHE A 44 2.38 -0.58 -4.92
CA PHE A 44 0.93 -0.62 -5.03
C PHE A 44 0.27 0.62 -4.40
N ILE A 45 0.59 0.91 -3.14
CA ILE A 45 0.03 2.06 -2.41
C ILE A 45 0.36 3.38 -3.12
N ARG A 46 1.61 3.54 -3.62
CA ARG A 46 2.00 4.73 -4.39
C ARG A 46 1.23 4.86 -5.71
N GLY A 47 1.01 3.75 -6.40
CA GLY A 47 0.19 3.71 -7.62
C GLY A 47 -1.27 4.07 -7.35
N GLU A 48 -1.82 3.58 -6.23
CA GLU A 48 -3.18 3.90 -5.77
C GLU A 48 -3.32 5.38 -5.41
N ALA A 49 -2.37 5.94 -4.65
CA ALA A 49 -2.36 7.37 -4.30
C ALA A 49 -2.29 8.27 -5.54
N THR A 50 -1.50 7.90 -6.55
CA THR A 50 -1.40 8.65 -7.82
C THR A 50 -2.68 8.52 -8.66
N ALA A 51 -3.39 7.38 -8.59
CA ALA A 51 -4.67 7.20 -9.27
C ALA A 51 -5.81 7.96 -8.59
N ALA A 52 -5.80 8.04 -7.25
CA ALA A 52 -6.75 8.86 -6.49
C ALA A 52 -6.54 10.37 -6.73
N ASP A 53 -5.32 10.80 -7.02
CA ASP A 53 -5.02 12.20 -7.40
C ASP A 53 -5.44 12.53 -8.85
N ARG A 54 -5.80 11.51 -9.65
CA ARG A 54 -6.41 11.67 -10.98
C ARG A 54 -7.92 11.83 -10.93
N VAL A 55 -8.49 12.38 -9.85
CA VAL A 55 -9.80 13.03 -9.94
C VAL A 55 -9.63 14.19 -10.91
N VAL A 56 -9.96 13.90 -12.17
CA VAL A 56 -9.94 14.85 -13.28
C VAL A 56 -10.69 16.09 -12.82
N VAL A 57 -9.99 17.23 -12.75
CA VAL A 57 -10.58 18.52 -12.45
C VAL A 57 -11.58 18.88 -13.55
N TYR A 58 -12.82 18.47 -13.36
CA TYR A 58 -13.98 19.21 -13.84
C TYR A 58 -14.67 19.76 -12.62
N ILE A 59 -14.10 20.81 -12.03
CA ILE A 59 -14.72 21.44 -10.88
C ILE A 59 -14.94 22.92 -11.15
N SER A 60 -16.08 23.20 -11.76
CA SER A 60 -16.77 24.45 -11.51
C SER A 60 -17.15 24.50 -10.02
N GLY A 61 -16.31 25.13 -9.20
CA GLY A 61 -16.76 25.70 -7.92
C GLY A 61 -16.38 25.02 -6.59
N TYR A 62 -15.47 24.04 -6.52
CA TYR A 62 -15.13 23.43 -5.22
C TYR A 62 -13.89 24.07 -4.59
N LYS A 63 -14.06 24.66 -3.40
CA LYS A 63 -12.97 25.11 -2.53
C LYS A 63 -12.79 24.10 -1.39
N PRO A 64 -11.73 23.28 -1.38
CA PRO A 64 -11.48 22.37 -0.28
C PRO A 64 -11.05 23.17 0.95
N THR A 65 -11.91 23.20 1.97
CA THR A 65 -11.55 23.75 3.28
C THR A 65 -10.99 22.59 4.11
N ARG A 66 -9.68 22.64 4.37
CA ARG A 66 -8.83 21.70 5.12
C ARG A 66 -8.25 20.54 4.30
N VAL A 67 -7.06 20.80 3.77
CA VAL A 67 -6.02 19.77 3.60
C VAL A 67 -5.43 19.52 4.98
N VAL A 68 -5.68 18.35 5.58
CA VAL A 68 -4.86 17.88 6.70
C VAL A 68 -3.61 17.22 6.11
N PRO A 69 -2.40 17.68 6.46
CA PRO A 69 -1.19 17.04 5.96
C PRO A 69 -1.12 15.60 6.50
N PRO A 70 -0.68 14.62 5.69
CA PRO A 70 -0.37 13.30 6.19
C PRO A 70 0.75 13.42 7.21
N ILE A 71 0.67 12.58 8.23
CA ILE A 71 1.50 12.49 9.43
C ILE A 71 3.01 12.47 9.05
N GLU A 72 3.61 13.64 8.92
CA GLU A 72 5.05 13.86 9.07
C GLU A 72 5.28 14.70 10.33
N ALA A 73 4.99 14.08 11.47
CA ALA A 73 5.38 14.56 12.79
C ALA A 73 5.67 13.36 13.70
N ALA A 74 6.62 12.52 13.29
CA ALA A 74 7.27 11.52 14.14
C ALA A 74 8.58 11.05 13.51
N LEU A 75 9.55 11.97 13.42
CA LEU A 75 11.01 11.75 13.55
C LEU A 75 11.69 13.11 13.73
#